data_AF-X1CYI3-F1
#
_entry.id   AF-X1CYI3-F1
#
_cell.length_a   1.000
_cell.length_b   1.000
_cell.length_c   1.000
_cell.angle_alpha   90.00
_cell.angle_beta   90.00
_cell.angle_gamma   90.00
#
_symmetry.space_group_name_H-M   'P 1'
#
loop_
_entity.id
_entity.type
_entity.pdbx_description
1 polymer ?
#
loop_
_entity_poly.entity_id
_entity_poly.type
_entity_poly.pdbx_seq_one_letter_code
_entity_poly.pdbx_strand_id
1 'polypeptide(L)'
;AHETTEKTGLEHGHGTLSMARSKPGTATSAFFICINNQPTLDYGGLRNPDGQGFSAFGQVIKGMEVVLTIQQLPANNQLLQQPVRILAAKKIN
;
A
#
# COMPACT_ATOMS: atom_id res chain seq x y z
N ALA A 1 5.46 11.81 -11.42
CA ALA A 1 4.13 12.46 -11.37
C ALA A 1 3.18 11.57 -10.55
N HIS A 2 2.13 12.13 -9.93
CA HIS A 2 1.12 11.33 -9.21
C HIS A 2 0.27 10.55 -10.21
N GLU A 3 0.31 9.22 -10.14
CA GLU A 3 -0.40 8.34 -11.05
C GLU A 3 -1.65 7.80 -10.37
N THR A 4 -2.82 8.31 -10.75
CA THR A 4 -4.10 7.99 -10.09
C THR A 4 -4.68 6.68 -10.59
N THR A 5 -5.52 6.04 -9.79
CA THR A 5 -6.25 4.81 -10.20
C THR A 5 -7.22 5.08 -11.35
N GLU A 6 -7.74 6.30 -11.49
CA GLU A 6 -8.52 6.71 -12.68
C GLU A 6 -7.69 6.61 -13.98
N LYS A 7 -6.39 6.89 -13.93
CA LYS A 7 -5.51 6.80 -15.10
C LYS A 7 -5.09 5.38 -15.41
N THR A 8 -4.84 4.56 -14.39
CA THR A 8 -4.26 3.22 -14.55
C THR A 8 -5.30 2.10 -14.58
N GLY A 9 -6.50 2.33 -14.03
CA GLY A 9 -7.49 1.29 -13.76
C GLY A 9 -7.11 0.32 -12.63
N LEU A 10 -5.99 0.56 -11.93
CA LEU A 10 -5.54 -0.30 -10.83
C LEU A 10 -6.18 0.16 -9.51
N GLU A 11 -7.10 -0.62 -8.98
CA GLU A 11 -7.81 -0.33 -7.74
C GLU A 11 -7.15 -0.97 -6.51
N HIS A 12 -7.41 -0.42 -5.32
CA HIS A 12 -6.86 -0.91 -4.05
C HIS A 12 -7.64 -2.14 -3.51
N GLY A 13 -7.54 -3.27 -4.21
CA GLY A 13 -8.05 -4.57 -3.76
C GLY A 13 -7.13 -5.28 -2.75
N HIS A 14 -7.58 -6.43 -2.22
CA HIS A 14 -6.78 -7.28 -1.34
C HIS A 14 -5.42 -7.65 -1.98
N GLY A 15 -4.33 -7.41 -1.23
CA GLY A 15 -2.96 -7.70 -1.66
C GLY A 15 -2.34 -6.67 -2.60
N THR A 16 -3.06 -5.58 -2.93
CA THR A 16 -2.51 -4.49 -3.78
C THR A 16 -1.34 -3.80 -3.10
N LEU A 17 -0.27 -3.55 -3.85
CA LEU A 17 0.85 -2.70 -3.47
C LEU A 17 0.59 -1.28 -3.96
N SER A 18 0.82 -0.30 -3.09
CA SER A 18 0.61 1.11 -3.41
C SER A 18 1.62 2.02 -2.73
N MET A 19 1.92 3.14 -3.37
CA MET A 19 2.88 4.12 -2.87
C MET A 19 2.28 4.95 -1.75
N ALA A 20 2.98 5.04 -0.62
CA ALA A 20 2.61 5.98 0.45
C ALA A 20 2.98 7.41 0.04
N ARG A 21 2.20 8.39 0.51
CA ARG A 21 2.41 9.82 0.23
C ARG A 21 1.92 10.70 1.37
N SER A 22 2.42 11.94 1.43
CA SER A 22 1.87 13.01 2.27
C SER A 22 1.03 13.99 1.47
N LYS A 23 1.43 14.32 0.24
CA LYS A 23 0.69 15.13 -0.72
C LYS A 23 0.75 14.48 -2.10
N PRO A 24 -0.13 14.84 -3.05
CA PRO A 24 -0.02 14.33 -4.42
C PRO A 24 1.37 14.59 -5.00
N GLY A 25 1.99 13.56 -5.56
CA GLY A 25 3.32 13.66 -6.20
C GLY A 25 4.51 13.67 -5.25
N THR A 26 4.34 13.41 -3.94
CA THR A 26 5.45 13.37 -2.97
C THR A 26 5.89 11.96 -2.57
N ALA A 27 5.37 10.92 -3.23
CA ALA A 27 5.78 9.55 -2.95
C ALA A 27 7.27 9.37 -3.27
N THR A 28 7.99 8.68 -2.38
CA THR A 28 9.42 8.37 -2.54
C THR A 28 9.65 6.87 -2.48
N SER A 29 10.01 6.32 -1.33
CA SER A 29 10.37 4.90 -1.16
C SER A 29 9.36 4.10 -0.32
N ALA A 30 8.48 4.79 0.41
CA ALA A 30 7.50 4.13 1.26
C ALA A 30 6.35 3.54 0.43
N PHE A 31 6.00 2.29 0.72
CA PHE A 31 4.86 1.58 0.14
C PHE A 31 4.06 0.89 1.24
N PHE A 32 2.85 0.47 0.89
CA PHE A 32 2.00 -0.35 1.75
C PHE A 32 1.33 -1.46 0.94
N ILE A 33 0.81 -2.46 1.65
CA ILE A 33 0.05 -3.57 1.08
C ILE A 33 -1.38 -3.50 1.66
N CYS A 34 -2.39 -3.54 0.78
CA CYS A 34 -3.78 -3.54 1.22
C CYS A 34 -4.16 -4.88 1.86
N ILE A 35 -4.68 -4.82 3.08
CA ILE A 35 -5.45 -5.90 3.68
C ILE A 35 -6.93 -5.65 3.36
N ASN A 36 -7.52 -6.59 2.63
CA ASN A 36 -8.88 -6.47 2.06
C ASN A 36 -8.99 -5.33 1.03
N ASN A 37 -10.19 -5.12 0.50
CA ASN A 37 -10.46 -4.03 -0.43
C ASN A 37 -10.53 -2.69 0.32
N GLN A 38 -9.89 -1.67 -0.24
CA GLN A 38 -9.72 -0.34 0.35
C GLN A 38 -10.10 0.76 -0.67
N PRO A 39 -11.36 0.81 -1.15
CA PRO A 39 -11.77 1.76 -2.19
C PRO A 39 -11.64 3.24 -1.79
N THR A 40 -11.53 3.53 -0.49
CA THR A 40 -11.28 4.89 0.01
C THR A 40 -9.88 5.41 -0.35
N LEU A 41 -8.99 4.53 -0.82
CA LEU A 41 -7.64 4.86 -1.29
C LEU A 41 -7.58 5.12 -2.81
N ASP A 42 -8.63 4.77 -3.56
CA ASP A 42 -8.70 5.02 -4.99
C ASP A 42 -8.91 6.51 -5.28
N TYR A 43 -8.74 6.92 -6.54
CA TYR A 43 -9.12 8.26 -7.00
C TYR A 43 -10.59 8.54 -6.70
N GLY A 44 -10.89 9.74 -6.18
CA GLY A 44 -12.21 10.10 -5.65
C GLY A 44 -12.50 9.54 -4.24
N GLY A 45 -11.62 8.71 -3.69
CA GLY A 45 -11.75 8.15 -2.35
C GLY A 45 -11.53 9.16 -1.23
N LEU A 46 -12.11 8.85 -0.06
CA LEU A 46 -12.20 9.80 1.07
C LEU A 46 -11.02 9.73 2.06
N ARG A 47 -9.97 8.94 1.78
CA ARG A 47 -8.86 8.79 2.72
C ARG A 47 -8.10 10.09 2.96
N ASN A 48 -7.96 10.91 1.92
CA ASN A 48 -7.33 12.23 1.95
C ASN A 48 -8.32 13.27 1.40
N PRO A 49 -8.38 14.50 1.96
CA PRO A 49 -9.30 15.54 1.48
C PRO A 49 -9.09 15.98 0.02
N ASP A 50 -7.91 15.73 -0.54
CA ASP A 50 -7.58 16.06 -1.92
C ASP A 50 -8.27 15.16 -2.96
N GLY A 51 -8.86 14.02 -2.56
CA GLY A 51 -9.52 13.08 -3.46
C GLY A 51 -8.60 12.43 -4.51
N GLN A 52 -7.28 12.65 -4.45
CA GLN A 52 -6.35 12.16 -5.47
C GLN A 52 -6.00 10.67 -5.32
N GLY A 53 -6.47 10.03 -4.25
CA GLY A 53 -6.16 8.62 -3.95
C GLY A 53 -4.66 8.35 -3.79
N PHE A 54 -4.26 7.10 -3.90
CA PHE A 54 -2.88 6.63 -3.88
C PHE A 54 -2.55 5.89 -5.19
N SER A 55 -1.26 5.69 -5.47
CA SER A 55 -0.81 5.07 -6.72
C SER A 55 -0.60 3.58 -6.51
N ALA A 56 -1.58 2.76 -6.91
CA ALA A 56 -1.46 1.31 -6.97
C ALA A 56 -0.54 0.91 -8.13
N PHE A 57 0.38 -0.03 -7.89
CA PHE A 57 1.40 -0.42 -8.89
C PHE A 57 1.73 -1.91 -8.93
N GLY A 58 1.10 -2.73 -8.10
CA GLY A 58 1.34 -4.17 -8.10
C GLY A 58 0.40 -4.93 -7.17
N GLN A 59 0.58 -6.24 -7.10
CA GLN A 59 -0.18 -7.11 -6.21
C GLN A 59 0.73 -8.22 -5.68
N VAL A 60 0.52 -8.62 -4.43
CA VAL A 60 1.17 -9.81 -3.85
C VAL A 60 0.62 -11.05 -4.55
N ILE A 61 1.48 -11.76 -5.28
CA ILE A 61 1.12 -13.02 -5.97
C ILE A 61 1.35 -14.28 -5.13
N LYS A 62 2.23 -14.19 -4.11
CA LYS A 62 2.58 -15.28 -3.18
C LYS A 62 3.00 -14.67 -1.84
N GLY A 63 2.73 -15.36 -0.73
CA GLY A 63 3.14 -14.90 0.59
C GLY A 63 2.16 -13.94 1.27
N MET A 64 0.89 -13.89 0.84
CA MET A 64 -0.12 -13.08 1.55
C MET A 64 -0.34 -13.56 2.98
N GLU A 65 -0.15 -14.85 3.26
CA GLU A 65 -0.14 -15.42 4.60
C GLU A 65 0.94 -14.77 5.49
N VAL A 66 2.12 -14.45 4.94
CA VAL A 66 3.19 -13.74 5.69
C VAL A 66 2.77 -12.31 6.00
N VAL A 67 2.15 -11.62 5.03
CA VAL A 67 1.61 -10.27 5.23
C VAL A 67 0.55 -10.27 6.34
N LEU A 68 -0.34 -11.26 6.34
CA LEU A 68 -1.36 -11.43 7.38
C LEU A 68 -0.74 -11.75 8.74
N THR A 69 0.30 -12.58 8.80
CA THR A 69 1.05 -12.82 10.05
C THR A 69 1.65 -11.53 10.61
N ILE A 70 2.26 -10.70 9.75
CA ILE A 70 2.83 -9.41 10.16
C ILE A 70 1.74 -8.48 10.70
N GLN A 71 0.58 -8.42 10.06
CA GLN A 71 -0.54 -7.56 10.47
C GLN A 71 -1.09 -7.92 11.87
N GLN A 72 -0.93 -9.16 12.31
CA GLN A 72 -1.38 -9.64 13.63
C GLN A 72 -0.34 -9.47 14.74
N LEU A 73 0.86 -8.98 14.44
CA LEU A 73 1.91 -8.78 15.46
C LEU A 73 1.52 -7.69 16.46
N PRO A 74 1.99 -7.78 17.73
CA PRO A 74 1.75 -6.75 18.73
C PRO A 74 2.20 -5.37 18.28
N ALA A 75 1.31 -4.38 18.45
CA ALA A 75 1.54 -3.00 18.07
C ALA A 75 1.11 -2.04 19.17
N ASN A 76 1.82 -0.92 19.29
CA ASN A 76 1.36 0.24 20.04
C ASN A 76 0.78 1.24 19.02
N ASN A 77 -0.54 1.38 19.03
CA ASN A 77 -1.29 2.04 17.94
C ASN A 77 -1.05 1.36 16.59
N GLN A 78 -0.35 2.03 15.68
CA GLN A 78 -0.05 1.54 14.32
C GLN A 78 1.43 1.15 14.15
N LEU A 79 2.22 1.23 15.22
CA LEU A 79 3.65 0.87 15.19
C LEU A 79 3.85 -0.50 15.83
N LEU A 80 4.41 -1.44 15.07
CA LEU A 80 4.79 -2.75 15.60
C LEU A 80 5.79 -2.59 16.74
N GLN A 81 5.59 -3.34 17.84
CA GLN A 81 6.49 -3.32 18.98
C GLN A 81 7.89 -3.85 18.62
N GLN A 82 7.93 -4.86 17.75
CA GLN A 82 9.17 -5.37 17.17
C GLN A 82 9.21 -5.08 15.66
N PRO A 83 10.27 -4.41 15.15
CA PRO A 83 10.38 -4.12 13.73
C PRO A 83 10.52 -5.39 12.88
N VAL A 84 9.70 -5.50 11.83
CA VAL A 84 9.85 -6.52 10.78
C VAL A 84 10.75 -5.95 9.68
N ARG A 85 11.97 -6.49 9.55
CA ARG A 85 12.95 -6.00 8.57
C ARG A 85 12.78 -6.71 7.23
N ILE A 86 12.74 -5.94 6.14
CA ILE A 86 12.94 -6.47 4.79
C ILE A 86 14.45 -6.71 4.63
N LEU A 87 14.86 -7.97 4.65
CA LEU A 87 16.27 -8.34 4.62
C LEU A 87 16.90 -8.16 3.24
N ALA A 88 16.14 -8.42 2.18
CA ALA A 88 16.56 -8.24 0.79
C ALA A 88 15.33 -8.02 -0.11
N ALA A 89 15.51 -7.26 -1.18
CA ALA A 89 14.57 -7.14 -2.28
C ALA A 89 15.30 -7.47 -3.58
N LYS A 90 14.77 -8.43 -4.34
CA LYS A 90 15.39 -8.92 -5.58
C LYS A 90 14.37 -8.92 -6.70
N LYS A 91 14.73 -8.32 -7.83
CA LYS A 91 13.99 -8.48 -9.09
C LYS A 91 14.13 -9.93 -9.56
N ILE A 92 13.00 -10.60 -9.78
CA ILE A 92 12.96 -11.92 -10.38
C ILE A 92 12.71 -11.72 -11.88
N ASN A 93 13.56 -12.33 -12.71
CA ASN A 93 13.41 -12.34 -14.17
C ASN A 93 12.62 -13.58 -14.58
#